data_AF-M4SL65-F1
#
_entry.id   AF-M4SL65-F1
#
_cell.length_a   1.000
_cell.length_b   1.000
_cell.length_c   1.000
_cell.angle_alpha   90.00
_cell.angle_beta   90.00
_cell.angle_gamma   90.00
#
_symmetry.space_group_name_H-M   'P 1'
#
loop_
_entity.id
_entity.type
_entity.pdbx_description
1 polymer ?
#
loop_
_entity_poly.entity_id
_entity_poly.type
_entity_poly.pdbx_seq_one_letter_code
_entity_poly.pdbx_strand_id
1 'polypeptide(L)'
;NHNVIKQALEVDATCSNLIGDRSKKHILPVINGKHQDLQCIAPETLVNVLDGKYSNEIDEYIIIDSRYPYEFEGGHIKNALNIFTKDKLYEEMFIKRLNFKNTNLHKLPV
;
A
#
# COMPACT_ATOMS: atom_id res chain seq x y z
N ASN A 1 -2.77 -33.25 -18.35
CA ASN A 1 -4.11 -33.37 -17.75
C ASN A 1 -4.80 -32.01 -17.82
N HIS A 2 -5.70 -31.80 -18.79
CA HIS A 2 -6.33 -30.51 -19.06
C HIS A 2 -7.14 -29.95 -17.89
N ASN A 3 -7.64 -30.80 -16.99
CA ASN A 3 -8.45 -30.38 -15.85
C ASN A 3 -7.62 -29.71 -14.77
N VAL A 4 -6.36 -30.13 -14.57
CA VAL A 4 -5.44 -29.50 -13.61
C VAL A 4 -5.04 -28.09 -14.06
N ILE A 5 -4.84 -27.92 -15.37
CA ILE A 5 -4.50 -26.61 -15.96
C ILE A 5 -5.69 -25.65 -15.90
N LYS A 6 -6.91 -26.13 -16.20
CA LYS A 6 -8.14 -25.34 -16.04
C LYS A 6 -8.37 -24.92 -14.59
N GLN A 7 -8.17 -25.83 -13.63
CA GLN A 7 -8.33 -25.52 -12.21
C GLN A 7 -7.26 -24.52 -11.73
N ALA A 8 -6.02 -24.63 -12.19
CA ALA A 8 -4.98 -23.64 -11.89
C ALA A 8 -5.32 -22.25 -12.47
N LEU A 9 -5.90 -22.18 -13.68
CA LEU A 9 -6.34 -20.94 -14.32
C LEU A 9 -7.61 -20.35 -13.69
N GLU A 10 -8.55 -21.17 -13.21
CA GLU A 10 -9.74 -20.70 -12.47
C GLU A 10 -9.36 -20.20 -11.08
N VAL A 11 -8.42 -20.86 -10.40
CA VAL A 11 -7.83 -20.34 -9.16
C VAL A 11 -7.14 -19.00 -9.43
N ASP A 12 -6.41 -18.86 -10.54
CA ASP A 12 -5.76 -17.59 -10.93
C ASP A 12 -6.77 -16.49 -11.37
N ALA A 13 -7.91 -16.86 -11.95
CA ALA A 13 -9.01 -15.93 -12.22
C ALA A 13 -9.70 -15.45 -10.94
N THR A 14 -9.65 -16.25 -9.87
CA THR A 14 -10.00 -15.83 -8.49
C THR A 14 -8.82 -15.21 -7.72
N CYS A 15 -7.61 -15.16 -8.31
CA CYS A 15 -6.39 -14.54 -7.75
C CYS A 15 -6.28 -13.04 -8.03
N SER A 16 -7.39 -12.31 -8.20
CA SER A 16 -7.37 -10.85 -8.32
C SER A 16 -6.86 -10.12 -7.06
N ASN A 17 -6.60 -10.84 -5.97
CA ASN A 17 -6.30 -10.28 -4.64
C ASN A 17 -4.82 -10.38 -4.24
N LEU A 18 -3.89 -10.60 -5.17
CA LEU A 18 -2.44 -10.58 -4.89
C LEU A 18 -1.87 -9.16 -4.99
N ILE A 19 -0.85 -8.85 -4.18
CA ILE A 19 -0.13 -7.57 -4.26
C ILE A 19 0.77 -7.49 -5.51
N GLY A 20 1.34 -6.33 -5.79
CA GLY A 20 2.06 -6.04 -7.05
C GLY A 20 3.26 -6.93 -7.38
N ASP A 21 3.92 -7.53 -6.38
CA ASP A 21 5.01 -8.51 -6.58
C ASP A 21 4.52 -9.97 -6.63
N ARG A 22 3.20 -10.19 -6.52
CA ARG A 22 2.49 -11.48 -6.50
C ARG A 22 2.90 -12.42 -5.36
N SER A 23 3.62 -11.93 -4.35
CA SER A 23 4.13 -12.78 -3.25
C SER A 23 3.06 -13.16 -2.22
N LYS A 24 2.05 -12.32 -2.00
CA LYS A 24 1.01 -12.49 -0.98
C LYS A 24 -0.31 -11.83 -1.39
N LYS A 25 -1.36 -12.15 -0.64
CA LYS A 25 -2.66 -11.48 -0.77
C LYS A 25 -2.66 -10.09 -0.13
N HIS A 26 -3.57 -9.23 -0.55
CA HIS A 26 -3.86 -7.97 0.17
C HIS A 26 -4.28 -8.27 1.61
N ILE A 27 -3.69 -7.52 2.56
CA ILE A 27 -3.96 -7.69 3.99
C ILE A 27 -5.18 -6.89 4.45
N LEU A 28 -5.43 -5.74 3.82
CA LEU A 28 -6.56 -4.90 4.13
C LEU A 28 -7.79 -5.36 3.34
N PRO A 29 -8.99 -5.34 3.95
CA PRO A 29 -10.24 -5.55 3.23
C PRO A 29 -10.40 -4.54 2.08
N VAL A 30 -10.62 -5.05 0.87
CA VAL A 30 -10.81 -4.24 -0.34
C VAL A 30 -12.30 -4.10 -0.65
N ILE A 31 -12.70 -2.90 -1.07
CA ILE A 31 -14.03 -2.59 -1.59
C ILE A 31 -13.96 -2.16 -3.06
N ASN A 32 -15.07 -2.28 -3.77
CA ASN A 32 -15.17 -1.82 -5.16
C ASN A 32 -15.07 -0.30 -5.23
N GLY A 33 -14.05 0.19 -5.94
CA GLY A 33 -13.87 1.60 -6.27
C GLY A 33 -14.40 1.97 -7.65
N LYS A 34 -14.17 3.23 -8.03
CA LYS A 34 -14.43 3.73 -9.39
C LYS A 34 -13.57 3.04 -10.44
N HIS A 35 -12.33 2.71 -10.09
CA HIS A 35 -11.34 2.11 -10.97
C HIS A 35 -11.16 0.65 -10.56
N GLN A 36 -11.49 -0.29 -11.46
CA GLN A 36 -11.51 -1.72 -11.17
C GLN A 36 -10.11 -2.33 -11.00
N ASP A 37 -9.10 -1.67 -11.57
CA ASP A 37 -7.69 -2.02 -11.48
C ASP A 37 -7.03 -1.52 -10.19
N LEU A 38 -7.70 -0.65 -9.43
CA LEU A 38 -7.20 -0.11 -8.16
C LEU A 38 -7.91 -0.73 -6.96
N GLN A 39 -7.14 -0.97 -5.91
CA GLN A 39 -7.65 -1.48 -4.64
C GLN A 39 -8.09 -0.31 -3.77
N CYS A 40 -9.37 -0.26 -3.39
CA CYS A 40 -9.92 0.75 -2.49
C CYS A 40 -10.24 0.14 -1.13
N ILE A 41 -10.15 0.94 -0.06
CA ILE A 41 -10.51 0.54 1.31
C ILE A 41 -11.67 1.39 1.81
N ALA A 42 -12.46 0.85 2.73
CA ALA A 42 -13.50 1.61 3.41
C ALA A 42 -12.90 2.53 4.50
N PRO A 43 -13.52 3.66 4.85
CA PRO A 43 -13.06 4.54 5.93
C PRO A 43 -12.84 3.80 7.26
N GLU A 44 -13.71 2.84 7.60
CA GLU A 44 -13.62 2.02 8.80
C GLU A 44 -12.35 1.16 8.82
N THR A 45 -11.89 0.72 7.64
CA THR A 45 -10.63 -0.02 7.51
C THR A 45 -9.44 0.88 7.84
N LEU A 46 -9.47 2.14 7.38
CA LEU A 46 -8.42 3.10 7.73
C LEU A 46 -8.41 3.41 9.23
N VAL A 47 -9.57 3.56 9.87
CA VAL A 47 -9.67 3.70 11.33
C VAL A 47 -9.03 2.50 12.04
N ASN A 48 -9.33 1.27 11.62
CA ASN A 48 -8.72 0.06 12.20
C ASN A 48 -7.19 0.02 12.04
N VAL A 49 -6.65 0.55 10.94
CA VAL A 49 -5.19 0.70 10.73
C VAL A 49 -4.60 1.73 11.70
N LEU A 50 -5.25 2.90 11.84
CA LEU A 50 -4.84 3.95 12.78
C LEU A 50 -4.88 3.48 14.25
N ASP A 51 -5.87 2.66 14.59
CA ASP A 51 -6.04 2.05 15.93
C ASP A 51 -5.07 0.88 16.19
N GLY A 52 -4.21 0.54 15.22
CA GLY A 52 -3.19 -0.49 15.39
C GLY A 52 -3.71 -1.92 15.37
N LYS A 53 -4.94 -2.17 14.90
CA LYS A 53 -5.52 -3.53 14.81
C LYS A 53 -4.76 -4.45 13.86
N TYR A 54 -3.97 -3.87 12.96
CA TYR A 54 -3.11 -4.59 12.01
C TYR A 54 -1.62 -4.56 12.40
N SER A 55 -1.26 -4.13 13.61
CA SER A 55 0.15 -3.98 14.04
C SER A 55 0.94 -5.30 14.05
N ASN A 56 0.26 -6.44 14.13
CA ASN A 56 0.90 -7.76 14.04
C ASN A 56 1.25 -8.17 12.58
N GLU A 57 0.66 -7.51 11.58
CA GLU A 57 0.80 -7.87 10.16
C GLU A 57 1.42 -6.74 9.31
N ILE A 58 1.39 -5.51 9.82
CA ILE A 58 1.89 -4.29 9.17
C ILE A 58 2.92 -3.65 10.08
N ASP A 59 4.20 -3.73 9.69
CA ASP A 59 5.30 -3.06 10.38
C ASP A 59 5.22 -1.53 10.23
N GLU A 60 4.87 -1.07 9.03
CA GLU A 60 4.81 0.35 8.67
C GLU A 60 3.74 0.60 7.61
N TYR A 61 3.01 1.71 7.74
CA TYR A 61 2.14 2.25 6.70
C TYR A 61 2.39 3.74 6.52
N ILE A 62 2.09 4.25 5.33
CA ILE A 62 2.19 5.67 5.01
C ILE A 62 0.85 6.12 4.43
N ILE A 63 0.27 7.18 5.01
CA ILE A 63 -0.91 7.83 4.44
C ILE A 63 -0.42 9.02 3.63
N ILE A 64 -0.74 9.03 2.34
CA ILE A 64 -0.39 10.12 1.43
C ILE A 64 -1.64 10.92 1.14
N ASP A 65 -1.64 12.18 1.55
CA ASP A 65 -2.67 13.14 1.17
C ASP A 65 -2.19 13.91 -0.06
N SER A 66 -2.82 13.64 -1.21
CA SER A 66 -2.45 14.24 -2.49
C SER A 66 -3.19 15.54 -2.81
N ARG A 67 -3.99 16.07 -1.86
CA ARG A 67 -4.70 17.35 -2.03
C ARG A 67 -3.75 18.53 -2.00
N TYR A 68 -4.23 19.70 -2.39
CA TYR A 68 -3.43 20.92 -2.31
C TYR A 68 -3.08 21.27 -0.85
N PRO A 69 -1.93 21.93 -0.60
CA PRO A 69 -1.48 22.24 0.75
C PRO A 69 -2.52 22.96 1.62
N TYR A 70 -3.26 23.92 1.04
CA TYR A 70 -4.29 24.66 1.78
C TYR A 70 -5.46 23.76 2.25
N GLU A 71 -5.80 22.70 1.52
CA GLU A 71 -6.83 21.73 1.93
C GLU A 71 -6.34 20.82 3.05
N PHE A 72 -5.06 20.46 2.99
CA PHE A 72 -4.40 19.67 4.02
C PHE A 72 -4.25 20.45 5.33
N GLU A 73 -3.82 21.71 5.25
CA GLU A 73 -3.70 22.63 6.39
C GLU A 73 -5.05 22.90 7.04
N GLY A 74 -6.13 22.96 6.24
CA GLY A 74 -7.50 23.09 6.75
C GLY A 74 -8.03 21.88 7.52
N GLY A 75 -7.35 20.73 7.42
CA GLY A 75 -7.70 19.50 8.13
C GLY A 75 -7.32 18.26 7.32
N HIS A 76 -6.65 17.31 7.98
CA HIS A 76 -6.18 16.07 7.36
C HIS A 76 -6.18 14.91 8.35
N ILE A 77 -6.05 13.70 7.83
CA ILE A 77 -5.95 12.48 8.63
C ILE A 77 -4.64 12.51 9.42
N LYS A 78 -4.69 12.13 10.70
CA LYS A 78 -3.53 12.10 11.58
C LYS A 78 -2.38 11.29 10.95
N ASN A 79 -1.16 11.81 11.05
CA ASN A 79 0.08 11.23 10.52
C ASN A 79 0.14 11.11 8.98
N ALA A 80 -0.78 11.73 8.24
CA ALA A 80 -0.68 11.79 6.78
C ALA A 80 0.46 12.73 6.34
N LEU A 81 1.13 12.36 5.25
CA LEU A 81 2.12 13.19 4.56
C LEU A 81 1.43 13.91 3.40
N ASN A 82 1.53 15.24 3.35
CA ASN A 82 1.05 15.99 2.19
C ASN A 82 2.07 15.91 1.06
N ILE A 83 1.74 15.19 -0.01
CA ILE A 83 2.55 15.06 -1.22
C ILE A 83 1.64 15.28 -2.43
N PHE A 84 1.52 16.54 -2.85
CA PHE A 84 0.59 16.95 -3.90
C PHE A 84 1.20 16.92 -5.32
N THR A 85 2.52 16.73 -5.45
CA THR A 85 3.20 16.67 -6.76
C THR A 85 3.84 15.31 -7.01
N LYS A 86 3.85 14.92 -8.29
CA LYS A 86 4.46 13.65 -8.74
C LYS A 86 5.96 13.61 -8.46
N ASP A 87 6.66 14.70 -8.72
CA ASP A 87 8.11 14.80 -8.51
C ASP A 87 8.46 14.59 -7.03
N LYS A 88 7.67 15.19 -6.13
CA LYS A 88 7.87 15.03 -4.70
C LYS A 88 7.56 13.61 -4.24
N LEU A 89 6.51 12.99 -4.77
CA LEU A 89 6.19 11.59 -4.50
C LEU A 89 7.34 10.66 -4.90
N TYR A 90 7.90 10.88 -6.09
CA TYR A 90 9.03 10.09 -6.59
C TYR A 90 10.27 10.25 -5.70
N GLU A 91 10.60 11.49 -5.32
CA GLU A 91 11.71 11.79 -4.43
C GLU A 91 11.57 11.10 -3.06
N GLU A 92 10.41 11.25 -2.41
CA GLU A 92 10.18 10.73 -1.06
C GLU A 92 10.06 9.21 -1.02
N MET A 93 9.31 8.61 -1.95
CA MET A 93 8.98 7.17 -1.89
C MET A 93 10.04 6.27 -2.51
N PHE A 94 10.74 6.74 -3.56
CA PHE A 94 11.71 5.93 -4.28
C PHE A 94 13.14 6.35 -3.94
N ILE A 95 13.52 7.61 -4.19
CA ILE A 95 14.92 8.02 -4.06
C ILE A 95 15.38 7.93 -2.60
N LYS A 96 14.70 8.58 -1.67
CA LYS A 96 15.11 8.62 -0.26
C LYS A 96 15.06 7.25 0.40
N ARG A 97 14.02 6.46 0.11
CA ARG A 97 13.85 5.13 0.71
C ARG A 97 14.84 4.10 0.16
N LEU A 98 15.23 4.20 -1.11
CA LEU A 98 16.35 3.43 -1.68
C LEU A 98 17.67 3.80 -0.99
N ASN A 99 17.93 5.09 -0.81
CA ASN A 99 19.15 5.56 -0.16
C ASN A 99 19.21 5.12 1.31
N PHE A 100 18.09 5.10 2.03
CA PHE A 100 18.01 4.58 3.40
C PHE A 100 18.33 3.08 3.48
N LYS A 101 17.90 2.27 2.51
CA LYS A 101 18.26 0.84 2.46
C LYS A 101 19.75 0.65 2.15
N ASN A 102 20.31 1.45 1.24
CA ASN A 102 21.73 1.37 0.87
C ASN A 102 22.67 1.80 2.02
N THR A 103 22.30 2.79 2.82
CA THR A 103 23.10 3.24 3.97
C THR A 103 23.02 2.30 5.17
N ASN A 104 21.95 1.51 5.31
CA ASN A 104 21.78 0.53 6.38
C ASN A 104 22.22 -0.90 5.99
N LEU A 105 22.46 -1.19 4.71
CA LEU A 105 22.96 -2.51 4.27
C LEU A 105 24.36 -2.81 4.83
N HIS A 106 25.17 -1.78 5.13
CA HIS A 106 26.49 -1.91 5.77
C HIS A 106 26.45 -2.06 7.30
N LYS A 107 25.26 -2.15 7.92
CA LYS A 107 25.10 -2.27 9.39
C LYS A 107 24.42 -3.57 9.85
N LEU A 108 24.19 -4.52 8.95
CA LEU A 108 23.83 -5.87 9.37
C LEU A 108 25.08 -6.54 9.96
N PRO A 109 25.06 -7.00 11.22
CA PRO A 109 26.16 -7.80 11.74
C PRO A 109 26.26 -9.06 10.87
N VAL A 110 27.48 -9.34 10.39
CA VAL A 110 27.85 -10.68 9.91
C VAL A 110 27.70 -11.70 11.03
#